data_AF-A0A535EIK4-F1
#
_entry.id   AF-A0A535EIK4-F1
#
_cell.length_a   1.000
_cell.length_b   1.000
_cell.length_c   1.000
_cell.angle_alpha   90.00
_cell.angle_beta   90.00
_cell.angle_gamma   90.00
#
_symmetry.space_group_name_H-M   'P 1'
#
loop_
_entity.id
_entity.type
_entity.pdbx_description
1 polymer ?
#
loop_
_entity_poly.entity_id
_entity_poly.type
_entity_poly.pdbx_seq_one_letter_code
_entity_poly.pdbx_strand_id
1 'polypeptide(L)'
;FTPRLVRRVATLGDGWMPYVAYGMTLPEKAEAIRVLRDRYAAEGRDPATLEVADTLVPVDGSVARTLEQVPAAAAAGIDVMRVPLRRFVTHPAQVQGVMEDLVRRFEEYRR
;
A
#
# COMPACT_ATOMS: atom_id res chain seq x y z
N PHE A 1 14.90 -3.44 -3.62
CA PHE A 1 14.32 -3.45 -4.98
C PHE A 1 15.45 -3.67 -5.98
N THR A 2 15.38 -4.66 -6.89
CA THR A 2 16.52 -4.96 -7.81
C THR A 2 16.08 -4.94 -9.27
N PRO A 3 16.96 -4.62 -10.24
CA PRO A 3 16.62 -4.65 -11.66
C PRO A 3 16.03 -5.99 -12.12
N ARG A 4 16.52 -7.10 -11.54
CA ARG A 4 16.00 -8.44 -11.83
C ARG A 4 14.57 -8.66 -11.34
N LEU A 5 14.21 -8.11 -10.18
CA LEU A 5 12.84 -8.17 -9.66
C LEU A 5 11.90 -7.38 -10.56
N VAL A 6 12.27 -6.14 -10.91
CA VAL A 6 11.47 -5.25 -11.77
C VAL A 6 11.13 -5.93 -13.10
N ARG A 7 12.15 -6.47 -13.78
CA ARG A 7 11.95 -7.18 -15.04
C ARG A 7 10.97 -8.35 -14.90
N ARG A 8 11.09 -9.15 -13.84
CA ARG A 8 10.20 -10.30 -13.62
C ARG A 8 8.77 -9.89 -13.35
N VAL A 9 8.56 -8.87 -12.52
CA VAL A 9 7.21 -8.36 -12.21
C VAL A 9 6.58 -7.77 -13.47
N ALA A 10 7.33 -6.99 -14.25
CA ALA A 10 6.81 -6.38 -15.47
C ALA A 10 6.41 -7.41 -16.53
N THR A 11 7.28 -8.41 -16.80
CA THR A 11 7.03 -9.41 -17.83
C THR A 11 6.05 -10.51 -17.40
N LEU A 12 6.09 -10.94 -16.13
CA LEU A 12 5.38 -12.16 -15.66
C LEU A 12 4.32 -11.91 -14.58
N GLY A 13 4.27 -10.70 -14.01
CA GLY A 13 3.34 -10.39 -12.92
C GLY A 13 1.88 -10.35 -13.37
N ASP A 14 0.96 -10.55 -12.45
CA ASP A 14 -0.49 -10.56 -12.71
C ASP A 14 -1.15 -9.19 -12.45
N GLY A 15 -0.41 -8.10 -12.63
CA GLY A 15 -0.93 -6.76 -12.29
C GLY A 15 -0.94 -6.44 -10.80
N TRP A 16 -0.37 -7.28 -9.94
CA TRP A 16 -0.31 -7.00 -8.50
C TRP A 16 1.11 -7.11 -7.93
N MET A 17 1.52 -6.13 -7.11
CA MET A 17 2.85 -6.10 -6.49
C MET A 17 2.79 -5.75 -4.98
N PRO A 18 3.12 -6.69 -4.08
CA PRO A 18 3.27 -6.39 -2.66
C PRO A 18 4.62 -5.72 -2.36
N TYR A 19 4.61 -4.52 -1.78
CA TYR A 19 5.81 -3.75 -1.39
C TYR A 19 6.30 -3.97 0.05
N VAL A 20 5.71 -4.95 0.74
CA VAL A 20 6.03 -5.23 2.14
C VAL A 20 7.44 -5.85 2.23
N ALA A 21 8.16 -5.52 3.31
CA ALA A 21 9.46 -6.10 3.70
C ALA A 21 10.72 -5.59 2.97
N TYR A 22 10.66 -4.51 2.19
CA TYR A 22 11.86 -3.96 1.53
C TYR A 22 12.63 -2.91 2.34
N GLY A 23 12.16 -2.52 3.52
CA GLY A 23 12.86 -1.55 4.39
C GLY A 23 12.98 -0.14 3.80
N MET A 24 12.16 0.18 2.79
CA MET A 24 12.21 1.44 2.05
C MET A 24 11.35 2.51 2.72
N THR A 25 11.83 3.74 2.68
CA THR A 25 11.08 4.96 2.99
C THR A 25 9.99 5.22 1.92
N LEU A 26 9.03 6.09 2.22
CA LEU A 26 7.96 6.41 1.26
C LEU A 26 8.48 7.04 -0.05
N PRO A 27 9.45 7.99 -0.04
CA PRO A 27 10.04 8.51 -1.28
C PRO A 27 10.76 7.44 -2.12
N GLU A 28 11.49 6.53 -1.47
CA GLU A 28 12.15 5.42 -2.18
C GLU A 28 11.11 4.47 -2.80
N LYS A 29 9.99 4.21 -2.12
CA LYS A 29 8.88 3.43 -2.67
C LYS A 29 8.27 4.11 -3.89
N ALA A 30 7.99 5.41 -3.80
CA ALA A 30 7.43 6.18 -4.91
C ALA A 30 8.31 6.08 -6.15
N GLU A 31 9.64 6.24 -5.99
CA GLU A 31 10.58 6.11 -7.11
C GLU A 31 10.61 4.67 -7.67
N ALA A 32 10.60 3.66 -6.82
CA ALA A 32 10.56 2.26 -7.28
C ALA A 32 9.25 1.92 -8.01
N ILE A 33 8.11 2.44 -7.56
CA ILE A 33 6.80 2.26 -8.20
C ILE A 33 6.81 2.92 -9.58
N ARG A 34 7.35 4.14 -9.68
CA ARG A 34 7.52 4.85 -10.95
C ARG A 34 8.35 4.01 -11.94
N VAL A 35 9.51 3.53 -11.50
CA VAL A 35 10.38 2.64 -12.31
C VAL A 35 9.66 1.36 -12.73
N LEU A 36 8.84 0.78 -11.86
CA LEU A 36 8.08 -0.42 -12.18
C LEU A 36 7.00 -0.15 -13.24
N ARG A 37 6.24 0.93 -13.10
CA ARG A 37 5.20 1.34 -14.06
C ARG A 37 5.81 1.68 -15.42
N ASP A 38 6.95 2.38 -15.47
CA ASP A 38 7.70 2.64 -16.71
C ASP A 38 8.10 1.33 -17.42
N ARG A 39 8.56 0.33 -16.65
CA ARG A 39 8.90 -0.98 -17.21
C ARG A 39 7.68 -1.78 -17.63
N TYR A 40 6.57 -1.66 -16.91
CA TYR A 40 5.29 -2.26 -17.29
C TYR A 40 4.84 -1.76 -18.67
N ALA A 41 4.90 -0.44 -18.87
CA ALA A 41 4.60 0.19 -20.16
C ALA A 41 5.56 -0.25 -21.28
N ALA A 42 6.86 -0.37 -20.98
CA ALA A 42 7.86 -0.82 -21.95
C ALA A 42 7.64 -2.27 -22.42
N GLU A 43 6.98 -3.11 -21.61
CA GLU A 43 6.60 -4.48 -21.96
C GLU A 43 5.23 -4.54 -22.69
N GLY A 44 4.67 -3.39 -23.08
CA GLY A 44 3.39 -3.30 -23.80
C GLY A 44 2.16 -3.49 -22.92
N ARG A 45 2.30 -3.36 -21.59
CA ARG A 45 1.21 -3.50 -20.62
C ARG A 45 0.73 -2.12 -20.16
N ASP A 46 -0.54 -2.02 -19.76
CA ASP A 46 -1.07 -0.78 -19.22
C ASP A 46 -0.56 -0.55 -17.78
N PRO A 47 0.25 0.49 -17.51
CA PRO A 47 0.75 0.77 -16.16
C PRO A 47 -0.36 1.11 -15.16
N ALA A 48 -1.56 1.52 -15.60
CA ALA A 48 -2.70 1.80 -14.73
C ALA A 48 -3.31 0.52 -14.13
N THR A 49 -3.10 -0.63 -14.78
CA THR A 49 -3.57 -1.95 -14.29
C THR A 49 -2.65 -2.57 -13.24
N LEU A 50 -1.50 -1.94 -12.95
CA LEU A 50 -0.62 -2.39 -11.89
C LEU A 50 -1.10 -1.85 -10.55
N GLU A 51 -1.60 -2.75 -9.71
CA GLU A 51 -1.96 -2.52 -8.32
C GLU A 51 -0.77 -2.74 -7.40
N VAL A 52 -0.39 -1.70 -6.67
CA VAL A 52 0.68 -1.74 -5.67
C VAL A 52 0.07 -1.81 -4.29
N ALA A 53 0.44 -2.83 -3.52
CA ALA A 53 -0.07 -3.04 -2.18
C ALA A 53 1.01 -2.86 -1.12
N ASP A 54 0.75 -2.07 -0.08
CA ASP A 54 1.66 -1.89 1.06
C ASP A 54 0.93 -2.00 2.41
N THR A 55 1.66 -1.93 3.52
CA THR A 55 1.13 -1.96 4.88
C THR A 55 1.31 -0.61 5.54
N LEU A 56 0.23 -0.05 6.10
CA LEU A 56 0.32 1.17 6.92
C LEU A 56 1.12 0.90 8.19
N VAL A 57 1.99 1.85 8.55
CA VAL A 57 2.75 1.80 9.79
C VAL A 57 1.84 2.32 10.91
N PRO A 58 1.51 1.51 11.94
CA PRO A 58 0.68 1.97 13.04
C PRO A 58 1.34 3.13 13.79
N VAL A 59 0.54 4.16 14.09
CA VAL A 59 0.99 5.33 14.87
C VAL A 59 0.31 5.31 16.22
N ASP A 60 1.09 5.10 17.28
CA ASP A 60 0.65 5.17 18.69
C ASP A 60 -0.63 4.37 19.01
N GLY A 61 -0.86 3.24 18.30
CA GLY A 61 -2.07 2.43 18.46
C GLY A 61 -3.36 3.12 18.02
N SER A 62 -3.28 4.26 17.32
CA SER A 62 -4.42 5.05 16.87
C SER A 62 -4.74 4.76 15.40
N VAL A 63 -5.97 4.30 15.14
CA VAL A 63 -6.49 4.12 13.77
C VAL A 63 -6.48 5.46 13.04
N ALA A 64 -6.98 6.52 13.69
CA ALA A 64 -7.06 7.87 13.13
C ALA A 64 -5.69 8.35 12.60
N ARG A 65 -4.68 8.35 13.47
CA ARG A 65 -3.33 8.83 13.11
C ARG A 65 -2.64 7.93 12.10
N THR A 66 -2.99 6.65 12.07
CA THR A 66 -2.47 5.74 11.05
C THR A 66 -3.05 6.07 9.67
N LEU A 67 -4.34 6.41 9.58
CA LEU A 67 -5.01 6.74 8.32
C LEU A 67 -4.60 8.10 7.75
N GLU A 68 -4.07 9.03 8.56
CA GLU A 68 -3.48 10.29 8.07
C GLU A 68 -2.36 10.08 7.03
N GLN A 69 -1.77 8.87 6.96
CA GLN A 69 -0.77 8.50 5.95
C GLN A 69 -1.35 8.20 4.56
N VAL A 70 -2.66 7.95 4.46
CA VAL A 70 -3.32 7.50 3.22
C VAL A 70 -3.07 8.46 2.04
N PRO A 71 -3.25 9.80 2.17
CA PRO A 71 -3.02 10.71 1.04
C PRO A 71 -1.59 10.68 0.52
N ALA A 72 -0.60 10.67 1.43
CA ALA A 72 0.82 10.64 1.06
C ALA A 72 1.18 9.34 0.32
N ALA A 73 0.59 8.23 0.74
CA ALA A 73 0.87 6.95 0.13
C ALA A 73 0.13 6.71 -1.19
N ALA A 74 -1.11 7.22 -1.33
CA ALA A 74 -1.79 7.29 -2.61
C ALA A 74 -0.98 8.12 -3.62
N ALA A 75 -0.45 9.28 -3.20
CA ALA A 75 0.44 10.10 -4.02
C ALA A 75 1.75 9.38 -4.40
N ALA A 76 2.22 8.42 -3.59
CA ALA A 76 3.35 7.56 -3.91
C ALA A 76 3.01 6.43 -4.89
N GLY A 77 1.75 6.30 -5.30
CA GLY A 77 1.28 5.27 -6.25
C GLY A 77 0.95 3.93 -5.62
N ILE A 78 0.63 3.91 -4.32
CA ILE A 78 0.12 2.72 -3.61
C ILE A 78 -1.41 2.69 -3.73
N ASP A 79 -1.93 1.61 -4.31
CA ASP A 79 -3.35 1.43 -4.60
C ASP A 79 -4.08 0.69 -3.47
N VAL A 80 -3.40 -0.26 -2.81
CA VAL A 80 -3.98 -1.11 -1.77
C VAL A 80 -3.25 -0.97 -0.45
N MET A 81 -3.98 -0.64 0.61
CA MET A 81 -3.46 -0.50 1.96
C MET A 81 -3.87 -1.62 2.90
N ARG A 82 -2.87 -2.27 3.49
CA ARG A 82 -3.07 -3.27 4.54
C ARG A 82 -2.99 -2.60 5.90
N VAL A 83 -4.03 -2.77 6.71
CA VAL A 83 -4.07 -2.27 8.08
C VAL A 83 -3.85 -3.45 9.04
N PRO A 84 -2.75 -3.49 9.80
CA PRO A 84 -2.45 -4.62 10.67
C PRO A 84 -3.31 -4.56 11.95
N LEU A 85 -4.55 -5.05 11.89
CA LEU A 85 -5.57 -4.93 12.93
C LEU A 85 -5.07 -5.26 14.35
N ARG A 86 -4.23 -6.29 14.49
CA ARG A 86 -3.58 -6.70 15.76
C ARG A 86 -2.78 -5.60 16.47
N ARG A 87 -2.50 -4.48 15.80
CA ARG A 87 -1.78 -3.32 16.33
C ARG A 87 -2.71 -2.30 17.00
N PHE A 88 -4.03 -2.48 16.84
CA PHE A 88 -5.08 -1.62 17.37
C PHE A 88 -6.01 -2.36 18.35
N VAL A 89 -5.88 -3.68 18.44
CA VAL A 89 -6.67 -4.52 19.36
C VAL A 89 -5.76 -5.26 20.32
N THR A 90 -6.12 -5.26 21.60
CA THR A 90 -5.47 -6.06 22.65
C THR A 90 -6.36 -7.20 23.13
N HIS A 91 -7.67 -7.12 22.86
CA HIS A 91 -8.66 -8.17 23.19
C HIS A 91 -9.61 -8.41 22.01
N PRO A 92 -10.02 -9.67 21.71
CA PRO A 92 -10.89 -9.99 20.58
C PRO A 92 -12.22 -9.21 20.55
N ALA A 93 -12.79 -8.90 21.71
CA ALA A 93 -14.03 -8.11 21.83
C ALA A 93 -13.92 -6.68 21.25
N GLN A 94 -12.70 -6.16 21.04
CA GLN A 94 -12.48 -4.83 20.46
C GLN A 94 -12.50 -4.84 18.92
N VAL A 95 -12.39 -6.01 18.29
CA VAL A 95 -12.26 -6.15 16.83
C VAL A 95 -13.40 -5.45 16.10
N GLN A 96 -14.65 -5.67 16.52
CA GLN A 96 -15.80 -5.09 15.85
C GLN A 96 -15.74 -3.55 15.88
N GLY A 97 -15.56 -2.95 17.06
CA GLY A 97 -15.53 -1.49 17.19
C GLY A 97 -14.36 -0.84 16.42
N VAL A 98 -13.19 -1.49 16.39
CA VAL A 98 -12.05 -1.00 15.61
C VAL A 98 -12.31 -1.11 14.10
N MET A 99 -12.95 -2.18 13.64
CA MET A 99 -13.32 -2.32 12.23
C MET A 99 -14.37 -1.28 11.80
N GLU A 100 -15.38 -1.03 12.63
CA GLU A 100 -16.38 0.02 12.40
C GLU A 100 -15.74 1.40 12.33
N ASP A 101 -14.81 1.73 13.24
CA ASP A 101 -14.07 3.00 13.21
C ASP A 101 -13.20 3.14 11.95
N LEU A 102 -12.52 2.07 11.55
CA LEU A 102 -11.69 2.04 10.35
C LEU A 102 -12.53 2.28 9.09
N VAL A 103 -13.65 1.58 8.92
CA VAL A 103 -14.54 1.76 7.76
C VAL A 103 -15.07 3.19 7.72
N ARG A 104 -15.60 3.69 8.84
CA ARG A 104 -16.16 5.04 8.94
C ARG A 104 -15.16 6.12 8.55
N ARG A 105 -13.91 6.01 9.01
CA ARG A 105 -12.84 6.96 8.68
C ARG A 105 -12.35 6.81 7.25
N PHE A 106 -12.32 5.58 6.73
CA PHE A 106 -11.86 5.34 5.37
C PHE A 106 -12.79 5.95 4.31
N GLU A 107 -14.09 6.08 4.60
CA GLU A 107 -15.05 6.78 3.73
C GLU A 107 -14.63 8.24 3.40
N GLU A 108 -13.83 8.88 4.25
CA GLU A 108 -13.29 10.22 3.98
C GLU A 108 -12.38 10.25 2.74
N TYR A 109 -11.76 9.11 2.39
CA TYR A 109 -10.83 8.96 1.27
C TYR A 109 -11.47 8.35 0.02
N ARG A 110 -12.78 8.02 0.04
CA ARG A 110 -13.48 7.38 -1.09
C ARG A 110 -13.95 8.36 -2.16
N ARG A 111 -13.58 9.64 -2.05
CA ARG A 111 -14.04 10.75 -2.92
C ARG A 111 -13.16 10.96 -4.14
#